data_AF-A0AAX6LEG9-F1
#
_entry.id   AF-A0AAX6LEG9-F1
#
_cell.length_a   1.000
_cell.length_b   1.000
_cell.length_c   1.000
_cell.angle_alpha   90.00
_cell.angle_beta   90.00
_cell.angle_gamma   90.00
#
_symmetry.space_group_name_H-M   'P 1'
#
loop_
_entity.id
_entity.type
_entity.pdbx_description
1 polymer ?
#
loop_
_entity_poly.entity_id
_entity_poly.type
_entity_poly.pdbx_seq_one_letter_code
_entity_poly.pdbx_strand_id
1 'polypeptide(L)' 'MKTSMLLQLLFSLLFFGLGCYQVIASRRYFRQVKLHGNAETSPFAAMGVWTSFVIGITFIIVGIVVGFGLAIN' A
#
# COMPACT_ATOMS: atom_id res chain seq x y z
N MET A 1 -5.83 -26.59 -11.75
CA MET A 1 -5.36 -26.52 -10.34
C MET A 1 -4.01 -25.81 -10.17
N LYS A 2 -2.94 -26.17 -10.90
CA LYS A 2 -1.62 -25.52 -10.69
C LYS A 2 -1.56 -24.03 -11.08
N THR A 3 -2.22 -23.65 -12.17
CA THR A 3 -2.19 -22.26 -12.69
C THR A 3 -2.90 -21.27 -11.77
N SER A 4 -3.98 -21.69 -11.09
CA SER A 4 -4.71 -20.83 -10.16
C SER A 4 -3.91 -20.53 -8.89
N MET A 5 -3.14 -21.50 -8.39
CA MET A 5 -2.25 -21.28 -7.23
C MET A 5 -1.10 -20.34 -7.57
N LEU A 6 -0.46 -20.52 -8.74
CA LEU A 6 0.63 -19.65 -9.16
C LEU A 6 0.16 -18.20 -9.34
N LEU A 7 -1.04 -18.01 -9.92
CA LEU A 7 -1.64 -16.68 -10.08
C LEU A 7 -1.94 -16.02 -8.72
N GLN A 8 -2.53 -16.75 -7.77
CA GLN A 8 -2.81 -16.24 -6.42
C GLN A 8 -1.53 -15.84 -5.68
N LEU A 9 -0.44 -16.59 -5.85
CA LEU A 9 0.84 -16.29 -5.21
C LEU A 9 1.47 -15.01 -5.78
N LEU A 10 1.42 -14.86 -7.11
CA LEU A 10 1.84 -13.62 -7.78
C LEU A 10 1.01 -12.42 -7.32
N PHE A 11 -0.31 -12.55 -7.22
CA PHE A 11 -1.18 -11.48 -6.75
C PHE A 11 -0.92 -11.14 -5.28
N SER A 12 -0.76 -12.14 -4.41
CA SER A 12 -0.44 -11.93 -3.00
C SER A 12 0.87 -11.15 -2.84
N LEU A 13 1.93 -11.57 -3.54
CA LEU A 13 3.23 -10.89 -3.51
C LEU A 13 3.14 -9.48 -4.09
N LEU A 14 2.41 -9.30 -5.19
CA LEU A 14 2.20 -8.00 -5.83
C LEU A 14 1.50 -7.02 -4.90
N PHE A 15 0.34 -7.40 -4.34
CA PHE A 15 -0.43 -6.52 -3.45
C PHE A 15 0.33 -6.22 -2.15
N PHE A 16 1.01 -7.21 -1.58
CA PHE A 16 1.84 -6.99 -0.41
C PHE A 16 3.01 -6.03 -0.69
N GLY A 17 3.71 -6.22 -1.80
CA GLY A 17 4.81 -5.35 -2.24
C GLY A 17 4.35 -3.93 -2.54
N LEU A 18 3.27 -3.77 -3.30
CA LEU A 18 2.67 -2.47 -3.60
C LEU A 18 2.16 -1.77 -2.34
N GLY A 19 1.56 -2.51 -1.41
CA GLY A 19 1.13 -1.97 -0.13
C GLY A 19 2.30 -1.44 0.72
N CYS A 20 3.38 -2.22 0.82
CA CYS A 20 4.62 -1.77 1.48
C CYS A 20 5.20 -0.51 0.81
N TYR A 21 5.28 -0.51 -0.52
CA TYR A 21 5.75 0.64 -1.30
C TYR A 21 4.89 1.88 -1.03
N GLN A 22 3.56 1.74 -1.04
CA GLN A 22 2.63 2.84 -0.84
C GLN A 22 2.77 3.45 0.58
N VAL A 23 2.97 2.61 1.60
CA VAL A 23 3.25 3.07 2.98
C VAL A 23 4.55 3.85 3.06
N ILE A 24 5.61 3.39 2.38
CA ILE A 24 6.89 4.10 2.33
C ILE A 24 6.74 5.43 1.57
N ALA A 25 6.05 5.43 0.44
CA ALA A 25 5.79 6.62 -0.36
C ALA A 25 5.00 7.67 0.43
N SER A 26 3.95 7.24 1.14
CA SER A 26 3.17 8.11 2.03
C SER A 26 4.05 8.74 3.13
N ARG A 27 4.93 7.96 3.78
CA ARG A 27 5.89 8.50 4.76
C ARG A 27 6.87 9.51 4.15
N ARG A 28 7.36 9.25 2.94
CA ARG A 28 8.26 10.18 2.22
C ARG A 28 7.54 11.49 1.89
N TYR A 29 6.29 11.40 1.40
CA TYR A 29 5.48 12.57 1.09
C TYR A 29 5.11 13.37 2.35
N PHE A 30 4.76 12.70 3.45
CA PHE A 30 4.56 13.36 4.73
C PHE A 30 5.80 14.13 5.20
N ARG A 31 6.99 13.51 5.10
CA ARG A 31 8.24 14.17 5.48
C ARG A 31 8.56 15.38 4.60
N GLN A 32 8.25 15.30 3.30
CA GLN A 32 8.37 16.43 2.36
C GLN A 32 7.47 17.59 2.76
N VAL A 33 6.18 17.33 2.98
CA VAL A 33 5.19 18.33 3.42
C VAL A 33 5.56 18.90 4.79
N LYS A 34 6.10 18.08 5.71
CA LYS A 34 6.51 18.53 7.04
C LYS A 34 7.75 19.44 7.01
N LEU A 35 8.73 19.16 6.14
CA LEU A 35 10.00 19.90 6.10
C LEU A 35 9.95 21.12 5.16
N HIS A 36 9.17 21.06 4.09
CA HIS A 36 9.12 22.09 3.04
C HIS A 36 7.72 22.67 2.84
N GLY A 37 6.76 22.34 3.71
CA GLY A 37 5.41 22.87 3.66
C GLY A 37 5.40 24.39 3.87
N ASN A 38 4.79 25.10 2.93
CA ASN A 38 4.63 26.55 2.95
C ASN A 38 3.17 26.92 2.57
N ALA A 39 2.88 28.22 2.44
CA ALA A 39 1.54 28.71 2.08
C ALA A 39 1.04 28.25 0.69
N GLU A 40 1.94 27.77 -0.17
CA GLU A 40 1.59 27.22 -1.49
C GLU A 40 1.29 25.72 -1.44
N THR A 41 1.58 25.06 -0.31
CA THR A 41 1.29 23.63 -0.14
C THR A 41 -0.21 23.44 0.03
N SER A 42 -0.80 22.63 -0.85
CA SER A 42 -2.25 22.39 -0.86
C SER A 42 -2.75 21.96 0.53
N PRO A 43 -3.85 22.56 1.03
CA PRO A 43 -4.47 22.14 2.29
C PRO A 43 -4.95 20.68 2.26
N PHE A 44 -5.12 20.11 1.06
CA PHE A 44 -5.47 18.70 0.87
C PHE A 44 -4.26 17.76 0.92
N ALA A 45 -3.02 18.26 1.04
CA ALA A 45 -1.81 17.42 1.07
C ALA A 45 -1.82 16.44 2.26
N ALA A 46 -2.26 16.88 3.44
CA ALA A 46 -2.40 16.01 4.61
C ALA A 46 -3.46 14.91 4.39
N MET A 47 -4.57 15.24 3.72
CA MET A 47 -5.59 14.27 3.34
C MET A 47 -5.04 13.25 2.34
N GLY A 48 -4.23 13.69 1.37
CA GLY A 48 -3.54 12.81 0.42
C GLY A 48 -2.52 11.87 1.08
N VAL A 49 -1.79 12.33 2.10
CA VAL A 49 -0.93 11.48 2.93
C VAL A 49 -1.76 10.41 3.63
N TRP A 50 -2.88 10.80 4.26
CA TRP A 50 -3.74 9.87 4.99
C TRP A 50 -4.37 8.82 4.07
N THR A 51 -4.96 9.22 2.96
CA THR A 51 -5.59 8.30 2.02
C THR A 51 -4.58 7.34 1.40
N SER A 52 -3.41 7.82 1.00
CA SER A 52 -2.33 6.97 0.47
C SER A 52 -1.82 5.96 1.51
N PHE A 53 -1.74 6.34 2.78
CA PHE A 53 -1.36 5.45 3.87
C PHE A 53 -2.41 4.34 4.07
N VAL A 54 -3.70 4.71 4.14
CA VAL A 54 -4.81 3.76 4.30
C VAL A 54 -4.85 2.77 3.14
N ILE A 55 -4.72 3.25 1.89
CA ILE A 55 -4.66 2.39 0.69
C ILE A 55 -3.49 1.40 0.78
N GLY A 56 -2.32 1.85 1.24
CA GLY A 56 -1.15 0.99 1.44
C GLY A 56 -1.41 -0.13 2.46
N ILE A 57 -2.03 0.19 3.60
CA ILE A 57 -2.42 -0.82 4.59
C ILE A 57 -3.45 -1.80 4.00
N THR A 58 -4.46 -1.30 3.30
CA THR A 58 -5.47 -2.17 2.66
C THR A 58 -4.82 -3.15 1.70
N PHE A 59 -3.85 -2.71 0.89
CA PHE A 59 -3.12 -3.59 -0.03
C PHE A 59 -2.27 -4.64 0.69
N ILE A 60 -1.64 -4.29 1.81
CA ILE A 60 -0.93 -5.26 2.66
C ILE A 60 -1.90 -6.32 3.18
N ILE A 61 -3.05 -5.91 3.73
CA ILE A 61 -4.06 -6.82 4.27
C ILE A 61 -4.59 -7.75 3.18
N VAL A 62 -4.94 -7.20 2.01
CA VAL A 62 -5.42 -7.99 0.86
C VAL A 62 -4.36 -9.00 0.42
N GLY A 63 -3.09 -8.57 0.31
CA GLY A 63 -1.98 -9.47 -0.03
C GLY A 63 -1.85 -10.63 0.95
N ILE A 64 -1.91 -10.34 2.26
CA ILE A 64 -1.88 -11.35 3.33
C ILE A 64 -3.08 -12.30 3.23
N VAL A 65 -4.31 -11.79 3.13
CA VAL A 65 -5.52 -12.62 3.08
C VAL A 65 -5.52 -13.54 1.87
N VAL A 66 -5.13 -13.03 0.70
CA VAL A 66 -5.00 -13.86 -0.52
C VAL A 66 -3.91 -14.91 -0.36
N GLY A 67 -2.79 -14.58 0.31
CA GLY A 67 -1.70 -15.51 0.59
C GLY A 67 -2.08 -16.61 1.60
N PHE A 68 -2.82 -16.27 2.65
CA PHE A 68 -3.31 -17.24 3.64
C PHE A 68 -4.44 -18.11 3.09
N GLY A 69 -5.31 -17.56 2.24
CA GLY A 69 -6.30 -18.36 1.50
C GLY A 69 -5.64 -19.41 0.59
N LEU A 70 -4.41 -19.16 0.15
CA LEU A 70 -3.55 -20.11 -0.56
C LEU A 70 -2.96 -21.19 0.35
N ALA A 71 -2.70 -20.89 1.62
CA ALA A 71 -2.07 -21.81 2.58
C ALA A 71 -3.05 -22.83 3.18
N ILE A 72 -4.36 -22.55 3.13
CA ILE A 72 -5.43 -23.37 3.73
C ILE A 72 -6.08 -24.31 2.69
N ASN A 73 -5.81 -24.11 1.39
CA ASN A 73 -6.48 -24.76 0.26
C ASN A 73 -5.51 -25.68 -0.50
#